data_AF-A0A0D2CQ11-F1
#
_entry.id   AF-A0A0D2CQ11-F1
#
_cell.length_a   1.000
_cell.length_b   1.000
_cell.length_c   1.000
_cell.angle_alpha   90.00
_cell.angle_beta   90.00
_cell.angle_gamma   90.00
#
_symmetry.space_group_name_H-M   'P 1'
#
loop_
_entity.id
_entity.type
_entity.pdbx_description
1 polymer ?
#
loop_
_entity_poly.entity_id
_entity_poly.type
_entity_poly.pdbx_seq_one_letter_code
_entity_poly.pdbx_strand_id
1 'polypeptide(L)'
;MQDAIAIARRLGVRYLWVDALCILQGTDEAKLDWQRESPRMRDVYGNAFLTIVAAPARTIHGGIFAAGNPPKIPHCRIPYKSKCTPGIEGHVFLGFAERPRDRSEEPLYHRAWTLQERILSSRALICTRDQLCWECAGAKWTESGEFNPPISSARLEAQPNQGNTWNVIVRDYSSRDLTYSMDKLPRTVRARE
;
A
#
# COMPACT_ATOMS: atom_id res chain seq x y z
N MET A 1 -3.17 0.96 15.56
CA MET A 1 -1.76 0.63 15.91
C MET A 1 -1.56 -0.77 16.50
N GLN A 2 -2.40 -1.24 17.44
CA GLN A 2 -2.28 -2.57 18.04
C GLN A 2 -2.24 -3.71 17.01
N ASP A 3 -3.08 -3.62 15.97
CA ASP A 3 -3.11 -4.60 14.89
C ASP A 3 -1.78 -4.66 14.11
N ALA A 4 -1.13 -3.51 13.85
CA ALA A 4 0.17 -3.48 13.16
C ALA A 4 1.24 -4.19 13.98
N ILE A 5 1.22 -4.02 15.31
CA ILE A 5 2.12 -4.71 16.23
C ILE A 5 1.84 -6.22 16.21
N ALA A 6 0.57 -6.62 16.21
CA ALA A 6 0.19 -8.04 16.15
C ALA A 6 0.64 -8.69 14.83
N ILE A 7 0.47 -8.00 13.70
CA ILE A 7 0.95 -8.45 12.38
C ILE A 7 2.48 -8.56 12.40
N ALA A 8 3.20 -7.52 12.83
CA ALA A 8 4.66 -7.52 12.87
C ALA A 8 5.21 -8.68 13.71
N ARG A 9 4.64 -8.92 14.90
CA ARG A 9 5.02 -10.04 15.77
C ARG A 9 4.77 -11.40 15.12
N ARG A 10 3.62 -11.58 14.47
CA ARG A 10 3.31 -12.84 13.76
C ARG A 10 4.24 -13.08 12.57
N LEU A 11 4.73 -12.02 11.94
CA LEU A 11 5.72 -12.09 10.86
C LEU A 11 7.18 -12.18 11.37
N GLY A 12 7.41 -12.18 12.69
CA GLY A 12 8.77 -12.22 13.25
C GLY A 12 9.55 -10.90 13.08
N VAL A 13 8.87 -9.80 12.78
CA VAL A 13 9.48 -8.48 12.59
C VAL A 13 9.54 -7.74 13.93
N ARG A 14 10.75 -7.33 14.33
CA ARG A 14 10.99 -6.70 15.64
C ARG A 14 10.67 -5.20 15.67
N TYR A 15 10.86 -4.51 14.54
CA TYR A 15 10.79 -3.05 14.48
C TYR A 15 9.63 -2.60 13.61
N LEU A 16 8.93 -1.56 14.07
CA LEU A 16 7.87 -0.89 13.33
C LEU A 16 8.23 0.60 13.24
N TRP A 17 8.15 1.15 12.03
CA TRP A 17 8.28 2.58 11.80
C TRP A 17 6.89 3.15 11.52
N VAL A 18 6.57 4.27 12.19
CA VAL A 18 5.29 4.98 12.04
C VAL A 18 5.61 6.46 12.01
N ASP A 19 5.23 7.15 10.93
CA ASP A 19 5.47 8.59 10.72
C ASP A 19 5.07 9.46 11.92
N ALA A 20 3.88 9.22 12.48
CA ALA A 20 3.33 9.94 13.62
C ALA A 20 4.10 9.72 14.94
N LEU A 21 4.99 8.72 15.01
CA LEU A 21 5.85 8.45 16.16
C LEU A 21 7.32 8.78 15.91
N CYS A 22 7.75 8.74 14.65
CA CYS A 22 9.14 8.87 14.25
C CYS A 22 9.50 10.25 13.71
N ILE A 23 8.50 11.09 13.40
CA ILE A 23 8.69 12.48 12.95
C ILE A 23 8.01 13.39 13.97
N LEU A 24 8.74 14.37 14.50
CA LEU A 24 8.23 15.33 15.48
C LEU A 24 7.06 16.14 14.91
N GLN A 25 6.01 16.29 15.71
CA GLN A 25 4.78 17.00 15.36
C GLN A 25 4.47 18.08 16.39
N GLY A 26 4.00 19.25 15.96
CA GLY A 26 3.43 20.27 16.85
C GLY A 26 4.42 20.97 17.79
N THR A 27 5.72 20.86 17.56
CA THR A 27 6.77 21.59 18.28
C THR A 27 7.49 22.58 17.37
N ASP A 28 8.26 23.51 17.93
CA ASP A 28 9.06 24.46 17.15
C ASP A 28 10.13 23.75 16.29
N GLU A 29 10.60 22.59 16.74
CA GLU A 29 11.57 21.74 16.03
C GLU A 29 10.93 20.89 14.93
N ALA A 30 9.60 20.76 14.89
CA ALA A 30 8.90 19.89 13.95
C ALA A 30 9.24 20.20 12.49
N LYS A 31 9.42 21.48 12.15
CA LYS A 31 9.82 21.89 10.79
C LYS A 31 11.24 21.43 10.43
N LEU A 32 12.17 21.51 11.39
CA LEU A 32 13.54 21.06 11.17
C LEU A 32 13.61 19.53 11.04
N ASP A 33 12.88 18.82 11.89
CA ASP A 33 12.82 17.37 11.87
C ASP A 33 12.18 16.85 10.59
N TRP A 34 11.07 17.45 10.16
CA TRP A 34 10.44 17.15 8.87
C TRP A 34 11.38 17.36 7.68
N GLN A 35 12.20 18.41 7.69
CA GLN A 35 13.19 18.64 6.63
C GLN A 35 14.28 17.57 6.59
N ARG A 36 14.56 16.90 7.71
CA ARG A 36 15.53 15.80 7.81
C ARG A 36 14.92 14.46 7.44
N GLU A 37 13.69 14.19 7.86
CA GLU A 37 13.04 12.88 7.70
C GLU A 37 12.29 12.75 6.37
N SER A 38 11.68 13.82 5.84
CA SER A 38 10.94 13.75 4.56
C SER A 38 11.77 13.26 3.37
N PRO A 39 13.06 13.65 3.18
CA PRO A 39 13.87 13.11 2.10
C PRO A 39 14.19 11.61 2.29
N ARG A 40 14.20 11.13 3.53
CA ARG A 40 14.53 9.75 3.91
C ARG A 40 13.34 8.80 3.78
N MET A 41 12.12 9.31 3.56
CA MET A 41 10.92 8.47 3.39
C MET A 41 11.11 7.43 2.28
N ARG A 42 11.81 7.78 1.19
CA ARG A 42 12.16 6.80 0.14
C ARG A 42 12.96 5.64 0.70
N ASP A 43 13.96 5.91 1.52
CA ASP A 43 14.82 4.88 2.09
C ASP A 43 14.07 4.04 3.13
N VAL A 44 13.20 4.68 3.93
CA VAL A 44 12.38 3.99 4.93
C VAL A 44 11.40 3.03 4.26
N TYR A 45 10.55 3.51 3.34
CA TYR A 45 9.54 2.67 2.67
C TYR A 45 10.17 1.70 1.65
N GLY A 46 11.21 2.13 0.93
CA GLY A 46 11.90 1.30 -0.07
C GLY A 46 12.62 0.10 0.55
N ASN A 47 13.27 0.30 1.70
CA ASN A 47 14.02 -0.76 2.39
C ASN A 47 13.20 -1.46 3.50
N ALA A 48 11.95 -1.07 3.72
CA ALA A 48 11.07 -1.77 4.66
C ALA A 48 10.89 -3.24 4.25
N PHE A 49 10.87 -4.14 5.25
CA PHE A 49 10.51 -5.54 5.02
C PHE A 49 9.10 -5.67 4.42
N LEU A 50 8.16 -4.90 4.97
CA LEU A 50 6.77 -4.83 4.55
C LEU A 50 6.15 -3.53 5.03
N THR A 51 5.40 -2.87 4.16
CA THR A 51 4.52 -1.75 4.55
C THR A 51 3.11 -2.27 4.79
N ILE A 52 2.57 -2.01 5.98
CA ILE A 52 1.19 -2.38 6.32
C ILE A 52 0.29 -1.17 6.05
N VAL A 53 -0.71 -1.36 5.20
CA VAL A 53 -1.60 -0.29 4.72
C VAL A 53 -3.02 -0.56 5.22
N ALA A 54 -3.50 0.29 6.12
CA ALA A 54 -4.86 0.21 6.68
C ALA A 54 -5.82 1.07 5.85
N ALA A 55 -6.24 0.58 4.69
CA ALA A 55 -7.05 1.36 3.73
C ALA A 55 -8.38 1.91 4.30
N PRO A 56 -9.16 1.17 5.14
CA PRO A 56 -10.42 1.67 5.67
C PRO A 56 -10.27 2.62 6.86
N ALA A 57 -9.08 2.71 7.45
CA ALA A 57 -8.88 3.49 8.67
C ALA A 57 -8.91 4.99 8.35
N ARG A 58 -9.86 5.72 8.96
CA ARG A 58 -9.95 7.19 8.87
C ARG A 58 -8.98 7.89 9.83
N THR A 59 -8.65 7.24 10.93
CA THR A 59 -7.77 7.77 11.99
C THR A 59 -6.87 6.66 12.52
N ILE A 60 -5.82 7.04 13.26
CA ILE A 60 -4.89 6.10 13.92
C ILE A 60 -5.56 5.17 14.94
N HIS A 61 -6.77 5.55 15.40
CA HIS A 61 -7.60 4.80 16.33
C HIS A 61 -8.45 3.74 15.62
N GLY A 62 -8.57 3.81 14.30
CA GLY A 62 -9.22 2.79 13.50
C GLY A 62 -8.42 1.49 13.49
N GLY A 63 -9.13 0.35 13.59
CA GLY A 63 -8.54 -0.97 13.38
C GLY A 63 -8.11 -1.17 11.93
N ILE A 64 -7.09 -2.01 11.73
CA ILE A 64 -6.60 -2.41 10.39
C ILE A 64 -7.63 -3.30 9.71
N PHE A 65 -8.31 -4.13 10.49
CA PHE A 65 -9.47 -4.89 10.06
C PHE A 65 -10.71 -4.08 10.42
N ALA A 66 -11.43 -3.57 9.42
CA ALA A 66 -12.68 -2.86 9.68
C ALA A 66 -13.63 -3.78 10.47
N ALA A 67 -13.96 -3.37 11.70
CA ALA A 67 -14.96 -3.96 12.60
C ALA A 67 -15.32 -5.44 12.32
N GLY A 68 -14.42 -6.36 12.67
CA GLY A 68 -14.78 -7.76 12.96
C GLY A 68 -15.38 -8.60 11.83
N ASN A 69 -15.40 -8.13 10.59
CA ASN A 69 -15.77 -8.97 9.45
C ASN A 69 -14.49 -9.52 8.82
N PRO A 70 -14.05 -10.75 9.17
CA PRO A 70 -13.10 -11.44 8.31
C PRO A 70 -13.67 -11.47 6.87
N PRO A 71 -12.81 -11.43 5.85
CA PRO A 71 -13.25 -11.50 4.46
C PRO A 71 -14.35 -12.55 4.30
N LYS A 72 -15.57 -12.12 3.98
CA LYS A 72 -16.75 -12.99 3.83
C LYS A 72 -16.71 -13.77 2.52
N ILE A 73 -15.52 -14.15 2.06
CA ILE A 73 -15.34 -14.92 0.85
C ILE A 73 -15.16 -16.36 1.32
N PRO A 74 -16.24 -17.16 1.45
CA PRO A 74 -16.10 -18.59 1.66
C PRO A 74 -15.49 -19.13 0.37
N HIS A 75 -14.17 -19.24 0.35
CA HIS A 75 -13.48 -19.89 -0.73
C HIS A 75 -13.64 -21.39 -0.52
N CYS A 76 -14.56 -22.01 -1.28
CA CYS A 76 -14.58 -23.46 -1.36
C CYS A 76 -13.33 -23.89 -2.12
N ARG A 77 -12.37 -24.50 -1.41
CA ARG A 77 -11.14 -25.01 -1.99
C ARG A 77 -11.40 -26.39 -2.59
N ILE A 78 -11.43 -26.45 -3.91
CA ILE A 78 -11.67 -27.68 -4.68
C ILE A 78 -10.35 -28.19 -5.24
N PRO A 79 -9.98 -29.46 -5.03
CA PRO A 79 -8.80 -30.03 -5.69
C PRO A 79 -9.00 -30.05 -7.21
N TYR A 80 -7.98 -29.63 -7.95
CA TYR A 80 -7.97 -29.61 -9.41
C TYR A 80 -6.84 -30.49 -9.92
N LYS A 81 -7.17 -31.31 -10.93
CA LYS A 81 -6.21 -32.11 -11.68
C LYS A 81 -6.53 -31.97 -13.16
N SER A 82 -5.55 -31.51 -13.95
CA SER A 82 -5.74 -31.33 -15.38
C SER A 82 -5.93 -32.68 -16.05
N LYS A 83 -6.97 -32.78 -16.90
CA LYS A 83 -7.20 -33.95 -17.76
C LYS A 83 -6.39 -33.89 -19.06
N CYS A 84 -5.99 -32.68 -19.48
CA CYS A 84 -5.37 -32.45 -20.79
C CYS A 84 -3.84 -32.34 -20.71
N THR A 85 -3.30 -32.02 -19.53
CA THR A 85 -1.86 -31.83 -19.32
C THR A 85 -1.41 -32.64 -18.10
N PRO A 86 -0.78 -33.80 -18.30
CA PRO A 86 -0.24 -34.60 -17.21
C PRO A 86 0.72 -33.77 -16.33
N GLY A 87 0.60 -33.91 -15.01
CA GLY A 87 1.46 -33.22 -14.04
C GLY A 87 0.96 -31.85 -13.55
N ILE A 88 -0.13 -31.30 -14.11
CA ILE A 88 -0.76 -30.09 -13.57
C ILE A 88 -1.80 -30.48 -12.52
N GLU A 89 -1.48 -30.23 -11.26
CA GLU A 89 -2.35 -30.42 -10.10
C GLU A 89 -2.37 -29.13 -9.26
N GLY A 90 -3.49 -28.86 -8.59
CA GLY A 90 -3.64 -27.65 -7.80
C GLY A 90 -4.98 -27.56 -7.10
N HIS A 91 -5.42 -26.33 -6.84
CA HIS A 91 -6.72 -26.05 -6.23
C HIS A 91 -7.42 -24.94 -7.00
N VAL A 92 -8.75 -25.06 -7.10
CA VAL A 92 -9.65 -24.01 -7.56
C VAL A 92 -10.38 -23.47 -6.35
N PHE A 93 -10.44 -22.15 -6.21
CA PHE A 93 -11.20 -21.49 -5.16
C PHE A 93 -12.49 -20.95 -5.76
N LEU A 94 -13.64 -21.49 -5.33
CA LEU A 94 -14.94 -20.92 -5.68
C LEU A 94 -15.33 -19.90 -4.62
N GLY A 95 -15.54 -18.65 -5.03
CA GLY A 95 -16.08 -17.60 -4.17
C GLY A 95 -17.30 -16.95 -4.83
N PHE A 96 -18.21 -16.41 -4.01
CA PHE A 96 -19.23 -15.51 -4.51
C PHE A 96 -18.53 -14.22 -4.96
N ALA A 97 -18.58 -13.94 -6.26
CA ALA A 97 -18.11 -12.67 -6.81
C ALA A 97 -19.12 -11.58 -6.43
N GLU A 98 -19.10 -11.13 -5.18
CA GLU A 98 -19.50 -9.75 -4.93
C GLU A 98 -18.57 -8.89 -5.77
N ARG A 99 -19.12 -7.98 -6.60
CA ARG A 99 -18.29 -7.03 -7.32
C ARG A 99 -17.34 -6.40 -6.31
N PRO A 100 -16.01 -6.44 -6.52
CA PRO A 100 -15.10 -5.77 -5.62
C PRO A 100 -15.58 -4.33 -5.51
N ARG A 101 -15.88 -3.88 -4.29
CA ARG A 101 -16.21 -2.48 -4.05
C ARG A 101 -15.11 -1.63 -4.67
N ASP A 102 -15.49 -0.50 -5.25
CA ASP A 102 -14.48 0.39 -5.80
C ASP A 102 -13.55 0.80 -4.66
N ARG A 103 -12.32 0.30 -4.73
CA ARG A 103 -11.31 0.53 -3.70
C ARG A 103 -10.94 2.01 -3.68
N SER A 104 -11.19 2.78 -4.73
CA SER A 104 -10.95 4.22 -4.78
C SER A 104 -11.67 4.99 -3.67
N GLU A 105 -12.77 4.45 -3.14
CA GLU A 105 -13.56 5.03 -2.05
C GLU A 105 -12.99 4.75 -0.64
N GLU A 106 -11.87 4.03 -0.53
CA GLU A 106 -11.25 3.82 0.76
C GLU A 106 -10.63 5.13 1.27
N PRO A 107 -10.91 5.55 2.53
CA PRO A 107 -10.47 6.83 3.10
C PRO A 107 -8.99 7.13 2.88
N LEU A 108 -8.15 6.10 2.94
CA LEU A 108 -6.72 6.24 2.78
C LEU A 108 -6.32 6.78 1.39
N TYR A 109 -7.02 6.40 0.31
CA TYR A 109 -6.65 6.83 -1.04
C TYR A 109 -6.99 8.28 -1.32
N HIS A 110 -7.82 8.93 -0.51
CA HIS A 110 -8.03 10.37 -0.60
C HIS A 110 -6.86 11.17 -0.02
N ARG A 111 -5.95 10.57 0.76
CA ARG A 111 -4.80 11.30 1.32
C ARG A 111 -3.62 11.27 0.35
N ALA A 112 -3.11 12.43 -0.04
CA ALA A 112 -2.03 12.53 -1.03
C ALA A 112 -0.75 11.78 -0.62
N TRP A 113 -0.35 11.89 0.65
CA TRP A 113 0.85 11.25 1.21
C TRP A 113 0.84 9.72 1.10
N THR A 114 -0.33 9.09 1.22
CA THR A 114 -0.44 7.62 1.20
C THR A 114 -0.11 7.03 -0.17
N LEU A 115 -0.22 7.85 -1.24
CA LEU A 115 0.26 7.46 -2.56
C LEU A 115 1.78 7.29 -2.57
N GLN A 116 2.48 8.26 -2.00
CA GLN A 116 3.94 8.23 -1.92
C GLN A 116 4.42 7.04 -1.09
N GLU A 117 3.82 6.81 0.08
CA GLU A 117 4.13 5.65 0.94
C GLU A 117 3.96 4.33 0.19
N ARG A 118 2.84 4.16 -0.53
CA ARG A 118 2.56 2.95 -1.30
C ARG A 118 3.50 2.76 -2.49
N ILE A 119 3.75 3.81 -3.28
CA ILE A 119 4.65 3.74 -4.45
C ILE A 119 6.10 3.47 -4.02
N LEU A 120 6.55 4.08 -2.93
CA LEU A 120 7.93 3.88 -2.44
C LEU A 120 8.13 2.51 -1.80
N SER A 121 7.05 1.85 -1.37
CA SER A 121 7.15 0.52 -0.75
C SER A 121 7.52 -0.56 -1.76
N SER A 122 8.54 -1.36 -1.44
CA SER A 122 8.91 -2.54 -2.24
C SER A 122 7.87 -3.67 -2.12
N ARG A 123 7.22 -3.75 -0.95
CA ARG A 123 6.16 -4.71 -0.59
C ARG A 123 5.14 -4.01 0.29
N ALA A 124 3.86 -4.15 -0.05
CA ALA A 124 2.75 -3.60 0.72
C ALA A 124 1.68 -4.66 0.97
N LEU A 125 1.27 -4.80 2.22
CA LEU A 125 0.08 -5.55 2.63
C LEU A 125 -1.06 -4.55 2.86
N ILE A 126 -1.97 -4.47 1.91
CA ILE A 126 -3.10 -3.56 1.91
C ILE A 126 -4.31 -4.28 2.48
N CYS A 127 -4.70 -3.88 3.69
CA CYS A 127 -5.90 -4.35 4.35
C CYS A 127 -7.05 -3.43 3.90
N THR A 128 -7.95 -3.93 3.05
CA THR A 128 -9.18 -3.21 2.66
C THR A 128 -10.35 -3.63 3.56
N ARG A 129 -11.54 -3.06 3.36
CA ARG A 129 -12.75 -3.52 4.09
C ARG A 129 -13.10 -4.97 3.81
N ASP A 130 -12.77 -5.45 2.61
CA ASP A 130 -13.33 -6.70 2.08
C ASP A 130 -12.30 -7.82 2.00
N GLN A 131 -11.01 -7.48 1.84
CA GLN A 131 -9.95 -8.46 1.63
C GLN A 131 -8.55 -7.90 1.87
N LEU A 132 -7.59 -8.80 2.02
CA LEU A 132 -6.17 -8.47 1.93
C LEU A 132 -5.72 -8.39 0.46
N CYS A 133 -4.88 -7.40 0.17
CA CYS A 133 -4.16 -7.30 -1.09
C CYS A 133 -2.66 -7.25 -0.83
N TRP A 134 -1.91 -8.08 -1.52
CA TRP A 134 -0.46 -8.02 -1.58
C TRP A 134 -0.03 -7.24 -2.81
N GLU A 135 0.88 -6.30 -2.65
CA GLU A 135 1.47 -5.56 -3.76
C GLU A 135 2.99 -5.55 -3.63
N CYS A 136 3.70 -5.90 -4.70
CA CYS A 136 5.14 -5.78 -4.81
C CYS A 136 5.53 -5.22 -6.18
N ALA A 137 6.83 -5.08 -6.44
CA ALA A 137 7.31 -4.52 -7.71
C ALA A 137 6.80 -5.26 -8.96
N GLY A 138 6.68 -6.58 -8.89
CA GLY A 138 6.33 -7.42 -10.05
C GLY A 138 4.86 -7.84 -10.13
N ALA A 139 4.12 -7.83 -9.02
CA ALA A 139 2.75 -8.34 -8.99
C ALA A 139 1.88 -7.64 -7.94
N LYS A 140 0.58 -7.63 -8.20
CA LYS A 140 -0.45 -7.37 -7.19
C LYS A 140 -1.40 -8.56 -7.15
N TRP A 141 -1.59 -9.10 -5.95
CA TRP A 141 -2.51 -10.18 -5.66
C TRP A 141 -3.53 -9.76 -4.63
N THR A 142 -4.68 -10.39 -4.68
CA THR A 142 -5.81 -10.16 -3.78
C THR A 142 -6.24 -11.53 -3.24
N GLU A 143 -6.89 -11.58 -2.09
CA GLU A 143 -7.39 -12.86 -1.55
C GLU A 143 -8.35 -13.57 -2.52
N SER A 144 -9.08 -12.82 -3.36
CA SER A 144 -9.93 -13.37 -4.41
C SER A 144 -9.18 -13.83 -5.67
N GLY A 145 -7.85 -13.68 -5.73
CA GLY A 145 -7.03 -14.12 -6.85
C GLY A 145 -7.01 -13.15 -8.04
N GLU A 146 -7.58 -11.95 -7.93
CA GLU A 146 -7.47 -10.93 -8.97
C GLU A 146 -6.02 -10.48 -9.13
N PHE A 147 -5.57 -10.44 -10.38
CA PHE A 147 -4.27 -9.90 -10.78
C PHE A 147 -4.45 -8.51 -11.37
N ASN A 148 -3.72 -7.54 -10.83
CA ASN A 148 -3.63 -6.21 -11.41
C ASN A 148 -2.17 -5.80 -11.57
N PRO A 149 -1.82 -4.97 -12.56
CA PRO A 149 -0.50 -4.38 -12.65
C PRO A 149 -0.20 -3.56 -11.37
N PRO A 150 0.91 -3.82 -10.63
CA PRO A 150 1.27 -3.03 -9.45
C PRO A 150 1.72 -1.62 -9.82
N ILE A 151 1.56 -0.67 -8.88
CA ILE A 151 2.11 0.68 -8.99
C ILE A 151 3.19 0.81 -7.92
N SER A 152 4.46 0.64 -8.31
CA SER A 152 5.62 0.77 -7.41
C SER A 152 6.73 1.57 -8.08
N SER A 153 7.56 2.22 -7.26
CA SER A 153 8.74 2.99 -7.66
C SER A 153 9.73 2.15 -8.48
N ALA A 154 10.04 0.94 -8.01
CA ALA A 154 10.89 0.01 -8.74
C ALA A 154 10.37 -0.32 -10.14
N ARG A 155 9.03 -0.43 -10.31
CA ARG A 155 8.43 -0.64 -11.64
C ARG A 155 8.53 0.60 -12.53
N LEU A 156 8.39 1.79 -11.97
CA LEU A 156 8.57 3.05 -12.70
C LEU A 156 10.00 3.20 -13.22
N GLU A 157 10.98 2.84 -12.39
CA GLU A 157 12.40 2.87 -12.75
C GLU A 157 12.75 1.81 -13.80
N ALA A 158 12.13 0.62 -13.74
CA ALA A 158 12.35 -0.45 -14.70
C ALA A 158 11.68 -0.20 -16.07
N GLN A 159 10.65 0.66 -16.15
CA GLN A 159 9.95 0.98 -17.41
C GLN A 159 9.86 2.50 -17.66
N PRO A 160 11.00 3.20 -17.81
CA PRO A 160 11.04 4.66 -17.89
C PRO A 160 10.38 5.22 -19.16
N ASN A 161 10.23 4.40 -20.21
CA ASN A 161 9.66 4.83 -21.50
C ASN A 161 8.13 4.71 -21.61
N GLN A 162 7.42 4.27 -20.56
CA GLN A 162 5.96 4.34 -20.53
C GLN A 162 5.52 5.75 -20.10
N GLY A 163 5.49 6.68 -21.06
CA GLY A 163 5.10 8.09 -20.85
C GLY A 163 3.71 8.30 -20.23
N ASN A 164 2.89 7.26 -20.09
CA ASN A 164 1.59 7.33 -19.44
C ASN A 164 1.63 7.12 -17.92
N THR A 165 2.66 6.48 -17.36
CA THR A 165 2.65 6.08 -15.94
C THR A 165 2.89 7.26 -15.01
N TRP A 166 3.79 8.18 -15.38
CA TRP A 166 3.96 9.44 -14.64
C TRP A 166 2.68 10.28 -14.65
N ASN A 167 2.01 10.37 -15.80
CA ASN A 167 0.74 11.09 -15.92
C ASN A 167 -0.36 10.47 -15.04
N VAL A 168 -0.40 9.14 -14.93
CA VAL A 168 -1.32 8.44 -14.02
C VAL A 168 -1.04 8.80 -12.56
N ILE A 169 0.24 8.83 -12.15
CA ILE A 169 0.64 9.19 -10.78
C ILE A 169 0.33 10.64 -10.48
N VAL A 170 0.69 11.56 -11.37
CA VAL A 170 0.42 12.99 -11.19
C VAL A 170 -1.07 13.25 -11.12
N ARG A 171 -1.87 12.61 -11.99
CA ARG A 171 -3.33 12.72 -11.95
C ARG A 171 -3.91 12.17 -10.65
N ASP A 172 -3.46 11.00 -10.22
CA ASP A 172 -3.88 10.38 -8.95
C ASP A 172 -3.52 11.28 -7.77
N TYR A 173 -2.25 11.67 -7.63
CA TYR A 173 -1.77 12.57 -6.58
C TYR A 173 -2.55 13.91 -6.57
N SER A 174 -2.77 14.50 -7.74
CA SER A 174 -3.45 15.80 -7.85
C SER A 174 -4.94 15.74 -7.51
N SER A 175 -5.55 14.55 -7.57
CA SER A 175 -6.95 14.32 -7.20
C SER A 175 -7.16 14.07 -5.70
N ARG A 176 -6.07 13.98 -4.92
CA ARG A 176 -6.09 13.67 -3.50
C ARG A 176 -6.02 14.91 -2.63
N ASP A 177 -6.58 14.80 -1.44
CA ASP A 177 -6.56 15.79 -0.39
C ASP A 177 -5.17 15.91 0.25
N LEU A 178 -4.71 17.15 0.36
CA LEU A 178 -3.48 17.50 1.09
C LEU A 178 -3.88 17.95 2.49
N THR A 179 -3.25 17.35 3.50
CA THR A 179 -3.43 17.78 4.89
C THR A 179 -2.86 19.18 5.10
N TYR A 180 -1.71 19.48 4.49
CA TYR A 180 -1.15 20.83 4.44
C TYR A 180 -0.82 21.21 3.00
N SER A 181 -1.17 22.43 2.59
CA SER A 181 -0.85 22.94 1.25
C SER A 181 0.66 23.00 0.97
N MET A 182 1.47 23.13 2.03
CA MET A 182 2.94 23.10 1.96
C MET A 182 3.52 21.73 1.60
N ASP A 183 2.72 20.66 1.67
CA ASP A 183 3.15 19.30 1.39
C ASP A 183 3.21 18.97 -0.11
N LYS A 184 2.74 19.89 -0.96
CA LYS A 184 2.52 19.62 -2.39
C LYS A 184 3.81 19.28 -3.15
N LEU A 185 4.99 19.67 -2.63
CA LEU A 185 6.32 19.35 -3.17
C LEU A 185 7.42 19.53 -2.09
N PRO A 186 8.20 18.50 -1.70
CA PRO A 186 9.51 18.73 -1.12
C PRO A 186 10.42 19.21 -2.26
N ARG A 187 10.68 20.52 -2.30
CA ARG A 187 11.74 21.23 -3.04
C ARG A 187 12.16 20.52 -4.34
N THR A 188 11.53 20.93 -5.45
CA THR A 188 12.03 20.69 -6.81
C THR A 188 13.55 20.80 -6.84
N VAL A 189 14.18 19.73 -7.31
CA VAL A 189 15.58 19.65 -7.72
C VAL A 189 15.93 20.95 -8.44
N ARG A 190 16.73 21.82 -7.80
CA ARG A 190 17.50 22.80 -8.56
C ARG A 190 18.46 21.97 -9.38
N ALA A 191 18.12 21.82 -10.67
CA ALA A 191 19.06 21.34 -11.66
C ALA A 191 20.33 22.18 -11.56
N ARG A 192 21.46 21.48 -11.60
CA ARG A 192 22.82 22.03 -11.61
C ARG A 192 22.95 23.06 -12.73
N GLU A 193 23.58 24.19 -12.42
CA GLU A 193 24.28 25.03 -13.40
C GLU A 193 25.48 24.27 -13.99
#